data_AF-A0A2R6JAY7-F1
#
_entry.id   AF-A0A2R6JAY7-F1
#
_cell.length_a   1.000
_cell.length_b   1.000
_cell.length_c   1.000
_cell.angle_alpha   90.00
_cell.angle_beta   90.00
_cell.angle_gamma   90.00
#
_symmetry.space_group_name_H-M   'P 1'
#
loop_
_entity.id
_entity.type
_entity.pdbx_description
1 polymer ?
#
loop_
_entity_poly.entity_id
_entity_poly.type
_entity_poly.pdbx_seq_one_letter_code
_entity_poly.pdbx_strand_id
1 'polypeptide(L)'
;MAITDKIYVKNHRRIGSQLETRIPRSAFSGATLDLLYSGDGLSKLDDATQERVLEFAEDFLDCDCESNPYCGHPERKFMRYLLD
;
A
#
# COMPACT_ATOMS: atom_id res chain seq x y z
N MET A 1 18.74 -6.44 -3.91
CA MET A 1 17.34 -6.60 -3.47
C MET A 1 17.17 -5.74 -2.24
N ALA A 2 16.30 -4.73 -2.31
CA ALA A 2 16.04 -3.84 -1.18
C ALA A 2 15.28 -4.61 -0.09
N ILE A 3 15.41 -4.17 1.16
CA ILE A 3 14.66 -4.79 2.27
C ILE A 3 13.14 -4.65 2.08
N THR A 4 12.72 -3.60 1.37
CA THR A 4 11.32 -3.34 1.00
C THR A 4 10.73 -4.37 0.04
N ASP A 5 11.56 -5.02 -0.79
CA ASP A 5 11.13 -6.14 -1.65
C ASP A 5 10.68 -7.37 -0.84
N LYS A 6 11.06 -7.43 0.44
CA LYS A 6 10.68 -8.52 1.36
C LYS A 6 9.42 -8.19 2.16
N ILE A 7 8.91 -6.96 2.08
CA ILE A 7 7.70 -6.54 2.78
C ILE A 7 6.49 -6.96 1.95
N TYR A 8 5.55 -7.68 2.58
CA TYR A 8 4.43 -8.28 1.89
C TYR A 8 3.09 -7.98 2.57
N VAL A 9 2.03 -7.90 1.74
CA VAL A 9 0.66 -7.72 2.23
C VAL A 9 0.16 -9.06 2.80
N LYS A 10 -0.09 -9.08 4.11
CA LYS A 10 -0.70 -10.24 4.76
C LYS A 10 -2.10 -10.46 4.17
N ASN A 11 -2.45 -11.72 3.90
CA ASN A 11 -3.74 -12.09 3.29
C ASN A 11 -4.04 -11.44 1.91
N HIS A 12 -3.01 -11.05 1.13
CA HIS A 12 -3.17 -10.42 -0.20
C HIS A 12 -4.20 -11.10 -1.12
N ARG A 13 -4.35 -12.44 -1.05
CA ARG A 13 -5.35 -13.18 -1.85
C ARG A 13 -6.80 -12.88 -1.44
N ARG A 14 -7.06 -12.75 -0.13
CA ARG A 14 -8.40 -12.44 0.38
C ARG A 14 -8.79 -11.00 0.04
N ILE A 15 -7.86 -10.07 0.23
CA ILE A 15 -8.04 -8.65 -0.13
C ILE A 15 -8.27 -8.53 -1.64
N GLY A 16 -7.43 -9.18 -2.47
CA GLY A 16 -7.63 -9.21 -3.92
C GLY A 16 -8.98 -9.80 -4.34
N SER A 17 -9.48 -10.83 -3.64
CA SER A 17 -10.80 -11.39 -3.91
C SER A 17 -11.95 -10.42 -3.59
N GLN A 18 -11.84 -9.60 -2.55
CA GLN A 18 -12.86 -8.58 -2.21
C GLN A 18 -12.84 -7.41 -3.19
N LEU A 19 -11.64 -7.06 -3.68
CA LEU A 19 -11.43 -5.98 -4.64
C LEU A 19 -11.60 -6.41 -6.09
N GLU A 20 -11.89 -7.69 -6.34
CA GLU A 20 -12.00 -8.29 -7.68
C GLU A 20 -10.76 -8.03 -8.54
N THR A 21 -9.59 -7.88 -7.91
CA THR A 21 -8.33 -7.54 -8.57
C THR A 21 -7.16 -8.37 -8.04
N ARG A 22 -6.11 -8.51 -8.84
CA ARG A 22 -4.92 -9.25 -8.47
C ARG A 22 -3.95 -8.36 -7.70
N ILE A 23 -3.94 -8.48 -6.37
CA ILE A 23 -2.93 -7.83 -5.53
C ILE A 23 -1.61 -8.64 -5.54
N PRO A 24 -0.47 -8.03 -5.90
CA PRO A 24 0.84 -8.66 -5.78
C PRO A 24 1.21 -8.97 -4.33
N ARG A 25 2.16 -9.89 -4.13
CA ARG A 25 2.64 -10.21 -2.78
C ARG A 25 3.37 -9.04 -2.12
N SER A 26 4.11 -8.25 -2.90
CA SER A 26 4.90 -7.11 -2.40
C SER A 26 3.97 -5.96 -2.01
N ALA A 27 4.23 -5.35 -0.84
CA ALA A 27 3.49 -4.18 -0.38
C ALA A 27 3.78 -2.93 -1.22
N PHE A 28 5.00 -2.82 -1.76
CA PHE A 28 5.47 -1.66 -2.53
C PHE A 28 5.54 -1.93 -4.03
N SER A 29 4.85 -2.97 -4.53
CA SER A 29 4.72 -3.10 -5.99
C SER A 29 3.84 -2.00 -6.55
N GLY A 30 4.16 -1.51 -7.75
CA GLY A 30 3.39 -0.45 -8.43
C GLY A 30 1.88 -0.68 -8.43
N ALA A 31 1.41 -1.88 -8.80
CA ALA A 31 -0.01 -2.19 -8.79
C ALA A 31 -0.67 -2.13 -7.39
N THR A 32 0.08 -2.38 -6.32
CA THR A 32 -0.41 -2.19 -4.94
C THR A 32 -0.46 -0.71 -4.61
N LEU A 33 0.59 0.04 -4.96
CA LEU A 33 0.65 1.48 -4.73
C LEU A 33 -0.45 2.22 -5.49
N ASP A 34 -0.72 1.87 -6.75
CA ASP A 34 -1.81 2.42 -7.54
C ASP A 34 -3.16 2.23 -6.86
N LEU A 35 -3.43 1.00 -6.40
CA LEU A 35 -4.67 0.65 -5.73
C LEU A 35 -4.87 1.44 -4.42
N LEU A 36 -3.81 1.56 -3.62
CA LEU A 36 -3.84 2.30 -2.36
C LEU A 36 -3.97 3.81 -2.59
N TYR A 37 -3.34 4.32 -3.66
CA TYR A 37 -3.35 5.75 -4.01
C TYR A 37 -4.64 6.19 -4.67
N SER A 38 -5.21 5.40 -5.59
CA SER A 38 -6.46 5.74 -6.27
C SER A 38 -7.68 5.55 -5.38
N GLY A 39 -7.58 4.67 -4.38
CA GLY A 39 -8.68 4.31 -3.50
C GLY A 39 -9.75 3.43 -4.16
N ASP A 40 -9.50 2.93 -5.37
CA ASP A 40 -10.47 2.16 -6.12
C ASP A 40 -10.83 0.86 -5.43
N GLY A 41 -12.12 0.66 -5.20
CA GLY A 41 -12.65 -0.55 -4.58
C GLY A 41 -12.38 -0.66 -3.08
N LEU A 42 -11.69 0.28 -2.43
CA LEU A 42 -11.43 0.22 -0.99
C LEU A 42 -12.72 0.16 -0.16
N SER A 43 -13.82 0.73 -0.66
CA SER A 43 -15.16 0.63 -0.08
C SER A 43 -15.76 -0.79 -0.07
N LYS A 44 -15.17 -1.74 -0.82
CA LYS A 44 -15.55 -3.17 -0.79
C LYS A 44 -14.83 -3.95 0.32
N LEU A 45 -13.85 -3.34 0.97
CA LEU A 45 -13.15 -3.95 2.11
C LEU A 45 -14.03 -3.91 3.36
N ASP A 46 -13.75 -4.77 4.32
CA ASP A 46 -14.34 -4.62 5.65
C ASP A 46 -13.80 -3.36 6.33
N ASP A 47 -14.63 -2.73 7.17
CA ASP A 47 -14.35 -1.44 7.83
C ASP A 47 -12.96 -1.40 8.47
N ALA A 48 -12.60 -2.45 9.20
CA ALA A 48 -11.32 -2.53 9.89
C ALA A 48 -10.11 -2.64 8.95
N THR A 49 -10.29 -3.19 7.75
CA THR A 49 -9.23 -3.25 6.72
C THR A 49 -9.16 -1.93 5.95
N GLN A 50 -10.31 -1.31 5.66
CA GLN A 50 -10.38 -0.02 5.00
C GLN A 50 -9.70 1.07 5.83
N GLU A 51 -9.99 1.15 7.14
CA GLU A 51 -9.37 2.10 8.06
C GLU A 51 -7.84 1.99 8.04
N ARG A 52 -7.31 0.77 8.16
CA ARG A 52 -5.85 0.52 8.09
C ARG A 52 -5.22 0.92 6.77
N VAL A 53 -5.96 0.77 5.66
CA VAL A 53 -5.48 1.18 4.34
C VAL A 53 -5.42 2.70 4.24
N LEU A 54 -6.44 3.40 4.76
CA LEU A 54 -6.47 4.85 4.77
C LEU A 54 -5.35 5.42 5.64
N GLU A 55 -5.17 4.91 6.86
CA GLU A 55 -4.03 5.28 7.71
C GLU A 55 -2.70 5.08 6.99
N PHE A 56 -2.52 3.95 6.31
CA PHE A 56 -1.30 3.70 5.54
C PHE A 56 -1.12 4.69 4.38
N ALA A 57 -2.18 4.99 3.64
CA ALA A 57 -2.11 5.92 2.53
C ALA A 57 -1.75 7.34 3.00
N GLU A 58 -2.38 7.80 4.08
CA GLU A 58 -2.09 9.09 4.70
C GLU A 58 -0.65 9.16 5.22
N ASP A 59 -0.21 8.15 5.97
CA ASP A 59 1.14 8.17 6.55
C ASP A 59 2.24 8.07 5.49
N PHE A 60 2.08 7.19 4.50
CA PHE A 60 3.17 6.77 3.62
C PHE A 60 3.07 7.30 2.19
N LEU A 61 1.87 7.53 1.66
CA LEU A 61 1.66 7.99 0.28
C LEU A 61 1.44 9.52 0.17
N ASP A 62 1.21 10.22 1.28
CA ASP A 62 1.06 11.68 1.26
C ASP A 62 2.41 12.38 0.98
N CYS A 63 2.61 12.83 -0.26
CA CYS A 63 3.76 13.63 -0.65
C CYS A 63 3.50 14.46 -1.92
N ASP A 64 4.14 15.63 -2.00
CA ASP A 64 4.00 16.58 -3.12
C ASP A 64 4.85 16.23 -4.36
N CYS A 65 5.33 14.99 -4.47
CA CYS A 65 6.15 14.57 -5.59
C CYS A 65 5.30 14.37 -6.85
N GLU A 66 5.73 14.89 -8.00
CA GLU A 66 5.07 14.63 -9.29
C GLU A 66 5.01 13.14 -9.64
N SER A 67 5.96 12.36 -9.13
CA SER A 67 6.04 10.91 -9.32
C SER A 67 5.31 10.10 -8.25
N ASN A 68 4.52 10.70 -7.35
CA ASN A 68 3.71 9.99 -6.37
C ASN A 68 2.74 8.99 -7.08
N PRO A 69 2.64 7.71 -6.67
CA PRO A 69 3.27 7.01 -5.52
C PRO A 69 4.62 6.33 -5.79
N TYR A 70 5.22 6.54 -6.95
CA TYR A 70 6.47 5.95 -7.43
C TYR A 70 7.75 6.71 -7.04
N CYS A 71 7.65 7.73 -6.19
CA CYS A 71 8.77 8.58 -5.79
C CYS A 71 9.76 7.89 -4.82
N GLY A 72 9.42 6.71 -4.29
CA GLY A 72 10.23 5.97 -3.31
C GLY A 72 10.11 6.49 -1.87
N HIS A 73 9.29 7.52 -1.63
CA HIS A 73 8.97 7.97 -0.28
C HIS A 73 8.20 6.94 0.54
N PRO A 74 7.24 6.16 0.00
CA PRO A 74 6.50 5.20 0.79
C PRO A 74 7.43 4.18 1.48
N GLU A 75 8.40 3.64 0.73
CA GLU A 75 9.42 2.73 1.25
C GLU A 75 10.29 3.39 2.31
N ARG A 76 10.74 4.64 2.08
CA ARG A 76 11.62 5.37 3.02
C ARG A 76 10.89 5.73 4.31
N LYS A 77 9.66 6.23 4.22
CA LYS A 77 8.82 6.57 5.37
C LYS A 77 8.49 5.31 6.18
N PHE A 78 8.14 4.21 5.50
CA PHE A 78 7.89 2.94 6.16
C PHE A 78 9.13 2.41 6.90
N MET A 79 10.30 2.50 6.29
CA MET A 79 11.55 2.12 6.94
C MET A 79 11.87 3.00 8.16
N ARG A 80 11.53 4.29 8.11
CA ARG A 80 11.67 5.18 9.27
C ARG A 80 10.72 4.77 10.40
N TYR A 81 9.44 4.54 10.08
CA TYR A 81 8.44 4.05 11.02
C TYR A 81 8.85 2.74 11.73
N LEU A 82 9.58 1.85 11.05
CA LEU A 82 10.07 0.60 11.67
C LEU A 82 11.28 0.78 12.60
N LEU A 83 12.03 1.87 12.44
CA LEU A 83 13.28 2.12 13.16
C LEU A 83 13.09 3.04 14.36
N ASP A 84 11.97 3.76 14.40
CA ASP A 84 11.49 4.55 15.54
C ASP A 84 10.66 3.66 16.50
#